data_AF-A0A226EQG6-F1
#
_entry.id   AF-A0A226EQG6-F1
#
_cell.length_a   1.000
_cell.length_b   1.000
_cell.length_c   1.000
_cell.angle_alpha   90.00
_cell.angle_beta   90.00
_cell.angle_gamma   90.00
#
_symmetry.space_group_name_H-M   'P 1'
#
loop_
_entity.id
_entity.type
_entity.pdbx_description
1 polymer ?
#
loop_
_entity_poly.entity_id
_entity_poly.type
_entity_poly.pdbx_seq_one_letter_code
_entity_poly.pdbx_strand_id
1 'polypeptide(L)'
;MLLLPRTILLLVVSIFVSGTFTQNVTFVLMGGSAGAHLSMLYGYGWDRIEENIKAIVNIVGPVDLNDPSYSQNPLYSELFYDLVGPCAYSECPDLHNASSPVIYVTQNSTKTIGFYGSLDFLVPSTQMPIIRDKLDEFGVTNKFFVYEGGHHWNWKILKFPTMVCSSCTAVWLGALAVAVYFIYKFIQGRLAQNKLDRWNNTPKDLVILHGFEAAKTMPNASPFVLKVQTYLRMANIPHKMDYADAMGPKGKAPWISINSQHIADSELIIDFLRKKFEKNLNGKYTEKEIAIASTVNVMLNEHFLWGVALERWVYGPSSRLAKVFDIPFPIRVMIGRTVNKRAKGQGMGLHTESEAVHLASKDLRYVSTILGSNKFICGDEPCELDAGIFSQLAMALWGVPDSPYEKLMNGELKNLKEYCLRMKERYWSDWDQILAKK
;
A
#
# COMPACT_ATOMS: atom_id res chain seq x y z
N MET A 1 17.04 -9.26 16.04
CA MET A 1 15.57 -9.48 16.10
C MET A 1 14.91 -9.60 14.70
N LEU A 2 15.66 -9.47 13.59
CA LEU A 2 15.12 -9.53 12.21
C LEU A 2 15.18 -10.92 11.54
N LEU A 3 16.00 -11.85 12.05
CA LEU A 3 16.07 -13.23 11.55
C LEU A 3 14.88 -14.09 11.97
N LEU A 4 14.42 -13.96 13.23
CA LEU A 4 13.24 -14.67 13.73
C LEU A 4 12.03 -14.54 12.79
N PRO A 5 11.64 -13.32 12.34
CA PRO A 5 10.55 -13.14 11.37
C PRO A 5 10.71 -13.91 10.06
N ARG A 6 11.94 -14.11 9.56
CA ARG A 6 12.22 -14.74 8.27
C ARG A 6 12.32 -16.26 8.37
N THR A 7 12.84 -16.82 9.46
CA THR A 7 12.74 -18.27 9.75
C THR A 7 11.31 -18.67 10.11
N ILE A 8 10.54 -17.79 10.78
CA ILE A 8 9.09 -17.96 10.97
C ILE A 8 8.36 -18.05 9.63
N LEU A 9 8.78 -17.30 8.61
CA LEU A 9 8.16 -17.39 7.28
C LEU A 9 8.35 -18.77 6.64
N LEU A 10 9.54 -19.37 6.73
CA LEU A 10 9.78 -20.73 6.24
C LEU A 10 8.93 -21.76 7.01
N LEU A 11 8.85 -21.63 8.34
CA LEU A 11 7.97 -22.47 9.18
C LEU A 11 6.50 -22.35 8.76
N VAL A 12 6.00 -21.12 8.62
CA VAL A 12 4.60 -20.84 8.24
C VAL A 12 4.30 -21.36 6.84
N VAL A 13 5.22 -21.19 5.89
CA VAL A 13 5.06 -21.73 4.53
C VAL A 13 5.05 -23.26 4.56
N SER A 14 5.97 -23.90 5.29
CA SER A 14 5.99 -25.36 5.40
C SER A 14 4.72 -25.89 6.06
N ILE A 15 4.25 -25.32 7.18
CA ILE A 15 3.00 -25.72 7.84
C ILE A 15 1.80 -25.50 6.93
N PHE A 16 1.71 -24.33 6.29
CA PHE A 16 0.61 -24.00 5.38
C PHE A 16 0.56 -24.97 4.21
N VAL A 17 1.70 -25.20 3.55
CA VAL A 17 1.81 -26.10 2.40
C VAL A 17 1.49 -27.54 2.81
N SER A 18 2.01 -28.03 3.94
CA SER A 18 1.64 -29.35 4.49
C SER A 18 0.14 -29.49 4.69
N GLY A 19 -0.51 -28.45 5.25
CA GLY A 19 -1.96 -28.44 5.49
C GLY A 19 -2.82 -28.43 4.22
N THR A 20 -2.22 -28.22 3.04
CA THR A 20 -2.92 -28.33 1.75
C THR A 20 -2.97 -29.74 1.19
N PHE A 21 -2.17 -30.68 1.73
CA PHE A 21 -2.15 -32.08 1.30
C PHE A 21 -2.97 -32.96 2.24
N THR A 22 -3.72 -33.91 1.67
CA THR A 22 -4.48 -34.91 2.44
C THR A 22 -3.63 -36.10 2.88
N GLN A 23 -2.36 -36.14 2.46
CA GLN A 23 -1.39 -37.17 2.78
C GLN A 23 -0.18 -36.53 3.44
N ASN A 24 0.51 -37.26 4.32
CA ASN A 24 1.76 -36.80 4.91
C ASN A 24 2.82 -36.61 3.82
N VAL A 25 3.27 -35.38 3.65
CA VAL A 25 4.33 -35.00 2.72
C VAL A 25 5.60 -34.64 3.50
N THR A 26 6.74 -34.83 2.85
CA THR A 26 8.04 -34.41 3.37
C THR A 26 8.67 -33.43 2.39
N PHE A 27 9.55 -32.56 2.90
CA PHE A 27 10.07 -31.44 2.11
C PHE A 27 11.57 -31.55 1.90
N VAL A 28 12.01 -31.01 0.77
CA VAL A 28 13.40 -30.68 0.49
C VAL A 28 13.48 -29.17 0.41
N LEU A 29 14.36 -28.55 1.19
CA LEU A 29 14.64 -27.12 1.07
C LEU A 29 15.81 -26.91 0.12
N MET A 30 15.62 -26.03 -0.85
CA MET A 30 16.64 -25.67 -1.83
C MET A 30 16.76 -24.15 -1.87
N GLY A 31 17.98 -23.66 -1.86
CA GLY A 31 18.23 -22.23 -1.96
C GLY A 31 19.58 -21.91 -2.59
N GLY A 32 19.68 -20.69 -3.11
CA GLY A 32 20.93 -20.07 -3.53
C GLY A 32 21.29 -18.92 -2.60
N SER A 33 22.58 -18.73 -2.29
CA SER A 33 23.08 -17.59 -1.51
C SER A 33 22.35 -17.46 -0.16
N ALA A 34 21.77 -16.30 0.16
CA ALA A 34 20.96 -16.09 1.37
C ALA A 34 19.81 -17.12 1.53
N GLY A 35 19.23 -17.63 0.44
CA GLY A 35 18.21 -18.67 0.50
C GLY A 35 18.77 -20.03 0.95
N ALA A 36 19.99 -20.36 0.55
CA ALA A 36 20.69 -21.57 1.00
C ALA A 36 21.04 -21.46 2.49
N HIS A 37 21.55 -20.29 2.90
CA HIS A 37 21.79 -19.96 4.31
C HIS A 37 20.55 -20.16 5.17
N LEU A 38 19.40 -19.59 4.76
CA LEU A 38 18.14 -19.76 5.50
C LEU A 38 17.65 -21.21 5.51
N SER A 39 17.85 -21.96 4.41
CA SER A 39 17.49 -23.38 4.34
C SER A 39 18.28 -24.21 5.35
N MET A 40 19.59 -23.97 5.46
CA MET A 40 20.46 -24.60 6.45
C MET A 40 20.13 -24.14 7.87
N LEU A 41 19.94 -22.85 8.07
CA LEU A 41 19.60 -22.26 9.37
C LEU A 41 18.31 -22.88 9.91
N TYR A 42 17.25 -22.92 9.09
CA TYR A 42 15.98 -23.56 9.45
C TYR A 42 16.13 -25.05 9.71
N GLY A 43 16.74 -25.81 8.79
CA GLY A 43 16.82 -27.27 8.91
C GLY A 43 17.69 -27.73 10.08
N TYR A 44 18.81 -27.05 10.35
CA TYR A 44 19.69 -27.40 11.47
C TYR A 44 19.22 -26.82 12.79
N GLY A 45 18.63 -25.62 12.79
CA GLY A 45 18.31 -24.88 14.01
C GLY A 45 16.87 -25.05 14.51
N TRP A 46 15.89 -25.03 13.60
CA TRP A 46 14.46 -24.93 13.96
C TRP A 46 13.65 -26.19 13.66
N ASP A 47 14.00 -26.97 12.64
CA ASP A 47 13.31 -28.23 12.30
C ASP A 47 13.85 -29.45 13.08
N ARG A 48 14.34 -29.23 14.29
CA ARG A 48 15.03 -30.25 15.11
C ARG A 48 14.12 -31.28 15.76
N ILE A 49 12.84 -30.95 15.93
CA ILE A 49 11.87 -31.79 16.64
C ILE A 49 11.01 -32.54 15.64
N GLU A 50 10.44 -31.81 14.67
CA GLU A 50 9.47 -32.38 13.72
C GLU A 50 10.14 -33.08 12.53
N GLU A 51 11.40 -32.73 12.22
CA GLU A 51 12.19 -33.30 11.12
C GLU A 51 11.44 -33.34 9.77
N ASN A 52 10.65 -32.31 9.47
CA ASN A 52 9.85 -32.23 8.25
C ASN A 52 10.72 -32.12 6.97
N ILE A 53 11.92 -31.57 7.11
CA ILE A 53 12.89 -31.39 6.03
C ILE A 53 13.80 -32.61 5.96
N LYS A 54 13.72 -33.35 4.85
CA LYS A 54 14.47 -34.60 4.66
C LYS A 54 15.79 -34.41 3.92
N ALA A 55 15.93 -33.30 3.18
CA ALA A 55 17.20 -32.91 2.58
C ALA A 55 17.29 -31.39 2.38
N ILE A 56 18.52 -30.88 2.37
CA ILE A 56 18.85 -29.50 2.01
C ILE A 56 19.74 -29.50 0.77
N VAL A 57 19.39 -28.64 -0.20
CA VAL A 57 20.19 -28.32 -1.37
C VAL A 57 20.76 -26.92 -1.19
N ASN A 58 22.03 -26.87 -0.80
CA ASN A 58 22.78 -25.63 -0.57
C ASN A 58 23.54 -25.22 -1.84
N ILE A 59 23.19 -24.09 -2.43
CA ILE A 59 23.94 -23.52 -3.55
C ILE A 59 24.57 -22.21 -3.10
N VAL A 60 25.90 -22.19 -2.98
CA VAL A 60 26.70 -21.03 -2.55
C VAL A 60 26.14 -20.32 -1.31
N GLY A 61 25.75 -21.07 -0.27
CA GLY A 61 25.26 -20.50 0.97
C GLY A 61 26.39 -20.10 1.93
N PRO A 62 26.34 -18.91 2.55
CA PRO A 62 27.17 -18.61 3.73
C PRO A 62 26.73 -19.49 4.92
N VAL A 63 27.70 -20.04 5.65
CA VAL A 63 27.48 -21.03 6.72
C VAL A 63 28.02 -20.59 8.08
N ASP A 64 29.07 -19.76 8.08
CA ASP A 64 29.71 -19.22 9.26
C ASP A 64 30.00 -17.74 9.03
N LEU A 65 29.21 -16.89 9.66
CA LEU A 65 29.33 -15.43 9.56
C LEU A 65 30.42 -14.86 10.47
N ASN A 66 31.02 -15.69 11.34
CA ASN A 66 32.18 -15.29 12.14
C ASN A 66 33.51 -15.51 11.41
N ASP A 67 33.51 -16.28 10.32
CA ASP A 67 34.69 -16.58 9.50
C ASP A 67 35.48 -15.28 9.24
N PRO A 68 36.81 -15.24 9.49
CA PRO A 68 37.65 -14.06 9.25
C PRO A 68 37.49 -13.46 7.86
N SER A 69 37.19 -14.28 6.85
CA SER A 69 36.92 -13.86 5.47
C SER A 69 35.71 -12.90 5.38
N TYR A 70 34.77 -12.98 6.32
CA TYR A 70 33.66 -12.05 6.49
C TYR A 70 33.91 -11.03 7.59
N SER A 71 34.28 -11.47 8.80
CA SER A 71 34.33 -10.63 10.00
C SER A 71 35.45 -9.58 9.97
N GLN A 72 36.52 -9.82 9.20
CA GLN A 72 37.66 -8.89 9.08
C GLN A 72 37.72 -8.19 7.72
N ASN A 73 36.73 -8.39 6.86
CA ASN A 73 36.71 -7.82 5.52
C ASN A 73 35.60 -6.75 5.41
N PRO A 74 35.98 -5.46 5.31
CA PRO A 74 35.02 -4.35 5.24
C PRO A 74 34.06 -4.42 4.04
N LEU A 75 34.40 -5.16 2.98
CA LEU A 75 33.51 -5.33 1.82
C LEU A 75 32.28 -6.19 2.12
N TYR A 76 32.35 -7.05 3.15
CA TYR A 76 31.25 -7.95 3.52
C TYR A 76 30.47 -7.50 4.76
N SER A 77 30.93 -6.48 5.49
CA SER A 77 30.22 -5.98 6.68
C SER A 77 28.84 -5.42 6.33
N GLU A 78 28.72 -4.74 5.19
CA GLU A 78 27.45 -4.22 4.67
C GLU A 78 26.52 -5.34 4.16
N LEU A 79 27.08 -6.43 3.64
CA LEU A 79 26.30 -7.54 3.05
C LEU A 79 25.38 -8.22 4.07
N PHE A 80 25.83 -8.30 5.34
CA PHE A 80 25.11 -8.98 6.41
C PHE A 80 24.36 -8.04 7.35
N TYR A 81 24.53 -6.73 7.22
CA TYR A 81 23.87 -5.72 8.06
C TYR A 81 22.33 -5.88 8.02
N ASP A 82 21.75 -6.04 6.84
CA ASP A 82 20.30 -6.26 6.71
C ASP A 82 19.86 -7.72 6.98
N LEU A 83 20.80 -8.68 6.96
CA LEU A 83 20.51 -10.10 7.17
C LEU A 83 20.45 -10.44 8.66
N VAL A 84 21.42 -9.97 9.45
CA VAL A 84 21.59 -10.31 10.86
C VAL A 84 20.82 -9.33 11.76
N GLY A 85 20.82 -8.05 11.40
CA GLY A 85 20.25 -6.93 12.15
C GLY A 85 21.18 -5.72 12.08
N PRO A 86 20.71 -4.50 12.41
CA PRO A 86 21.40 -3.24 12.08
C PRO A 86 22.62 -2.99 12.99
N CYS A 87 23.58 -3.91 12.97
CA CYS A 87 24.87 -3.80 13.61
C CYS A 87 25.89 -4.67 12.88
N ALA A 88 27.11 -4.16 12.76
CA ALA A 88 28.23 -4.87 12.17
C ALA A 88 28.72 -6.00 13.10
N TYR A 89 29.55 -6.92 12.57
CA TYR A 89 30.16 -7.98 13.38
C TYR A 89 30.91 -7.44 14.60
N SER A 90 31.64 -6.33 14.44
CA SER A 90 32.38 -5.67 15.51
C SER A 90 31.49 -5.16 16.65
N GLU A 91 30.22 -4.92 16.38
CA GLU A 91 29.24 -4.41 17.33
C GLU A 91 28.40 -5.54 17.96
N CYS A 92 28.12 -6.60 17.19
CA CYS A 92 27.24 -7.70 17.57
C CYS A 92 27.80 -9.09 17.18
N PRO A 93 28.94 -9.53 17.73
CA PRO A 93 29.54 -10.81 17.36
C PRO A 93 28.65 -12.00 17.75
N ASP A 94 27.99 -11.94 18.91
CA ASP A 94 27.08 -12.99 19.36
C ASP A 94 25.88 -13.19 18.42
N LEU A 95 25.41 -12.11 17.80
CA LEU A 95 24.28 -12.18 16.87
C LEU A 95 24.69 -12.81 15.54
N HIS A 96 25.90 -12.52 15.04
CA HIS A 96 26.47 -13.17 13.85
C HIS A 96 26.71 -14.66 14.10
N ASN A 97 27.20 -15.00 15.29
CA ASN A 97 27.34 -16.39 15.73
C ASN A 97 25.99 -17.11 15.77
N ALA A 98 24.98 -16.53 16.41
CA ALA A 98 23.62 -17.06 16.46
C ALA A 98 22.94 -17.13 15.08
N SER A 99 23.47 -16.44 14.08
CA SER A 99 22.95 -16.44 12.71
C SER A 99 23.68 -17.41 11.79
N SER A 100 24.69 -18.13 12.29
CA SER A 100 25.52 -19.01 11.48
C SER A 100 24.96 -20.43 11.46
N PRO A 101 24.51 -20.98 10.33
CA PRO A 101 23.95 -22.34 10.28
C PRO A 101 24.85 -23.41 10.91
N VAL A 102 26.17 -23.26 10.78
CA VAL A 102 27.15 -24.23 11.27
C VAL A 102 27.05 -24.48 12.78
N ILE A 103 26.66 -23.47 13.57
CA ILE A 103 26.58 -23.58 15.04
C ILE A 103 25.44 -24.49 15.49
N TYR A 104 24.50 -24.78 14.60
CA TYR A 104 23.33 -25.59 14.87
C TYR A 104 23.47 -27.04 14.38
N VAL A 105 24.61 -27.43 13.81
CA VAL A 105 24.84 -28.80 13.34
C VAL A 105 24.96 -29.75 14.53
N THR A 106 24.27 -30.89 14.43
CA THR A 106 24.25 -32.01 15.37
C THR A 106 24.12 -33.33 14.60
N GLN A 107 24.26 -34.48 15.27
CA GLN A 107 24.08 -35.81 14.66
C GLN A 107 22.70 -36.04 13.99
N ASN A 108 21.67 -35.28 14.39
CA ASN A 108 20.32 -35.37 13.83
C ASN A 108 20.06 -34.33 12.74
N SER A 109 21.08 -33.57 12.32
CA SER A 109 20.89 -32.51 11.32
C SER A 109 20.49 -33.07 9.96
N THR A 110 19.70 -32.28 9.22
CA THR A 110 19.20 -32.66 7.90
C THR A 110 20.32 -32.98 6.92
N LYS A 111 20.14 -34.06 6.15
CA LYS A 111 21.07 -34.47 5.09
C LYS A 111 21.27 -33.35 4.07
N THR A 112 22.50 -33.07 3.69
CA THR A 112 22.80 -31.86 2.91
C THR A 112 23.67 -32.14 1.70
N ILE A 113 23.24 -31.67 0.54
CA ILE A 113 24.07 -31.61 -0.66
C ILE A 113 24.41 -30.15 -0.95
N GLY A 114 25.68 -29.87 -1.22
CA GLY A 114 26.18 -28.52 -1.40
C GLY A 114 26.94 -28.31 -2.70
N PHE A 115 26.82 -27.11 -3.28
CA PHE A 115 27.44 -26.74 -4.54
C PHE A 115 28.06 -25.35 -4.41
N TYR A 116 29.36 -25.22 -4.67
CA TYR A 116 30.12 -23.97 -4.52
C TYR A 116 30.93 -23.63 -5.78
N GLY A 117 31.19 -22.33 -5.98
CA GLY A 117 32.08 -21.83 -7.03
C GLY A 117 33.51 -21.64 -6.53
N SER A 118 34.50 -21.94 -7.37
CA SER A 118 35.93 -21.69 -7.08
C SER A 118 36.38 -20.24 -7.27
N LEU A 119 35.55 -19.41 -7.92
CA LEU A 119 35.77 -17.98 -8.19
C LEU A 119 34.63 -17.13 -7.60
N ASP A 120 34.05 -17.57 -6.48
CA ASP A 120 32.96 -16.87 -5.81
C ASP A 120 33.52 -15.75 -4.92
N PHE A 121 33.27 -14.48 -5.31
CA PHE A 121 33.70 -13.30 -4.56
C PHE A 121 32.68 -12.86 -3.51
N LEU A 122 31.53 -13.51 -3.37
CA LEU A 122 30.51 -13.17 -2.38
C LEU A 122 30.46 -14.18 -1.24
N VAL A 123 30.74 -15.45 -1.56
CA VAL A 123 30.85 -16.52 -0.57
C VAL A 123 32.27 -17.10 -0.61
N PRO A 124 33.10 -16.78 0.40
CA PRO A 124 34.47 -17.23 0.50
C PRO A 124 34.57 -18.76 0.38
N SER A 125 35.64 -19.21 -0.26
CA SER A 125 35.92 -20.63 -0.47
C SER A 125 36.07 -21.44 0.83
N THR A 126 36.27 -20.77 1.98
CA THR A 126 36.33 -21.36 3.32
C THR A 126 34.97 -21.90 3.80
N GLN A 127 33.87 -21.37 3.27
CA GLN A 127 32.53 -21.71 3.75
C GLN A 127 32.13 -23.16 3.45
N MET A 128 32.55 -23.70 2.30
CA MET A 128 32.25 -25.10 1.96
C MET A 128 32.96 -26.11 2.88
N PRO A 129 34.29 -26.04 3.08
CA PRO A 129 34.98 -26.92 4.02
C PRO A 129 34.40 -26.84 5.43
N ILE A 130 34.10 -25.63 5.92
CA ILE A 130 33.54 -25.44 7.27
C ILE A 130 32.28 -26.29 7.48
N ILE A 131 31.30 -26.20 6.59
CA ILE A 131 30.06 -26.96 6.78
C ILE A 131 30.23 -28.45 6.49
N ARG A 132 31.03 -28.83 5.50
CA ARG A 132 31.30 -30.24 5.17
C ARG A 132 31.94 -30.94 6.36
N ASP A 133 33.04 -30.38 6.86
CA ASP A 133 33.82 -30.97 7.93
C ASP A 133 32.99 -31.03 9.22
N LYS A 134 32.12 -30.04 9.46
CA LYS A 134 31.19 -30.07 10.60
C LYS A 134 30.12 -31.16 10.47
N LEU A 135 29.58 -31.37 9.28
CA LEU A 135 28.62 -32.45 9.05
C LEU A 135 29.28 -33.83 9.14
N ASP A 136 30.52 -33.96 8.66
CA ASP A 136 31.33 -35.17 8.77
C ASP A 136 31.65 -35.51 10.24
N GLU A 137 32.02 -34.50 11.04
CA GLU A 137 32.26 -34.64 12.49
C GLU A 137 31.06 -35.27 13.21
N PHE A 138 29.84 -34.88 12.85
CA PHE A 138 28.60 -35.39 13.42
C PHE A 138 28.02 -36.61 12.69
N GLY A 139 28.71 -37.15 11.68
CA GLY A 139 28.24 -38.31 10.91
C GLY A 139 26.99 -38.06 10.07
N VAL A 140 26.69 -36.80 9.73
CA VAL A 140 25.51 -36.43 8.96
C VAL A 140 25.76 -36.70 7.48
N THR A 141 24.84 -37.42 6.81
CA THR A 141 24.96 -37.72 5.38
C THR A 141 25.04 -36.42 4.57
N ASN A 142 26.16 -36.22 3.89
CA ASN A 142 26.37 -35.02 3.09
C ASN A 142 27.20 -35.28 1.83
N LYS A 143 27.13 -34.35 0.88
CA LYS A 143 27.97 -34.37 -0.32
C LYS A 143 28.18 -32.96 -0.86
N PHE A 144 29.42 -32.54 -1.06
CA PHE A 144 29.75 -31.20 -1.54
C PHE A 144 30.54 -31.24 -2.85
N PHE A 145 30.25 -30.29 -3.72
CA PHE A 145 30.88 -30.15 -5.03
C PHE A 145 31.38 -28.72 -5.23
N VAL A 146 32.55 -28.60 -5.86
CA VAL A 146 33.12 -27.31 -6.28
C VAL A 146 33.18 -27.27 -7.80
N TYR A 147 32.76 -26.15 -8.39
CA TYR A 147 32.77 -25.94 -9.83
C TYR A 147 33.67 -24.77 -10.21
N GLU A 148 34.23 -24.82 -11.43
CA GLU A 148 34.95 -23.70 -12.01
C GLU A 148 33.97 -22.59 -12.40
N GLY A 149 33.91 -21.50 -11.61
CA GLY A 149 32.97 -20.40 -11.79
C GLY A 149 32.67 -19.64 -10.48
N GLY A 150 31.83 -18.61 -10.55
CA GLY A 150 31.54 -17.69 -9.45
C GLY A 150 30.14 -17.87 -8.82
N HIS A 151 29.60 -16.80 -8.23
CA HIS A 151 28.38 -16.83 -7.42
C HIS A 151 27.08 -17.07 -8.20
N HIS A 152 27.05 -16.79 -9.52
CA HIS A 152 25.81 -16.65 -10.30
C HIS A 152 25.65 -17.67 -11.43
N TRP A 153 25.69 -18.97 -11.13
CA TRP A 153 25.44 -20.05 -12.10
C TRP A 153 26.35 -20.01 -13.35
N ASN A 154 27.45 -19.27 -13.29
CA ASN A 154 28.45 -19.12 -14.36
C ASN A 154 29.50 -20.24 -14.31
N TRP A 155 29.07 -21.43 -13.90
CA TRP A 155 29.93 -22.59 -13.75
C TRP A 155 30.17 -23.23 -15.11
N LYS A 156 31.44 -23.51 -15.45
CA LYS A 156 31.74 -24.27 -16.66
C LYS A 156 31.03 -25.62 -16.57
N ILE A 157 30.08 -25.83 -17.47
CA ILE A 157 29.21 -27.00 -17.51
C ILE A 157 30.09 -28.24 -17.77
N LEU A 158 30.25 -29.09 -16.76
CA LEU A 158 30.57 -30.50 -16.99
C LEU A 158 29.35 -31.13 -17.67
N LYS A 159 29.56 -31.73 -18.85
CA LYS A 159 28.54 -32.44 -19.62
C LYS A 159 27.91 -33.56 -18.77
N PHE A 160 26.83 -33.25 -18.07
CA PHE A 160 25.83 -34.25 -17.70
C PHE A 160 24.86 -34.41 -18.87
N PRO A 161 24.36 -35.63 -19.16
CA PRO A 161 23.34 -35.81 -20.18
C PRO A 161 22.17 -34.89 -19.86
N THR A 162 21.78 -34.12 -20.86
CA THR A 162 20.81 -33.03 -20.83
C THR A 162 19.61 -33.31 -19.92
N MET A 163 19.62 -32.73 -18.72
CA MET A 163 18.41 -32.22 -18.11
C MET A 163 18.44 -30.71 -18.35
N VAL A 164 17.91 -30.30 -19.51
CA VAL A 164 17.62 -28.88 -19.76
C VAL A 164 16.60 -28.47 -18.71
N CYS A 165 17.07 -27.86 -17.62
CA CYS A 165 16.18 -27.23 -16.67
C CYS A 165 15.74 -25.91 -17.28
N SER A 166 14.50 -25.87 -17.75
CA SER A 166 13.83 -24.72 -18.37
C SER A 166 13.67 -23.50 -17.43
N SER A 167 14.38 -23.47 -16.29
CA SER A 167 14.20 -22.53 -15.17
C SER A 167 15.29 -21.47 -15.04
N CYS A 168 16.44 -21.57 -15.74
CA CYS A 168 17.53 -20.59 -15.62
C CYS A 168 17.24 -19.21 -16.24
N THR A 169 16.32 -19.11 -17.20
CA THR A 169 15.83 -17.81 -17.70
C THR A 169 14.97 -17.08 -16.67
N ALA A 170 14.23 -17.81 -15.84
CA ALA A 170 13.32 -17.24 -14.85
C ALA A 170 14.07 -16.54 -13.70
N VAL A 171 15.25 -17.05 -13.31
CA VAL A 171 16.06 -16.46 -12.23
C VAL A 171 16.64 -15.10 -12.63
N TRP A 172 17.17 -14.98 -13.86
CA TRP A 172 17.68 -13.70 -14.38
C TRP A 172 16.58 -12.68 -14.66
N LEU A 173 15.42 -13.13 -15.16
CA LEU A 173 14.24 -12.28 -15.30
C LEU A 173 13.72 -11.80 -13.93
N GLY A 174 13.77 -12.66 -12.91
CA GLY A 174 13.42 -12.31 -11.53
C GLY A 174 14.35 -11.26 -10.92
N ALA A 175 15.67 -11.45 -11.02
CA ALA A 175 16.66 -10.50 -10.52
C ALA A 175 16.59 -9.15 -11.25
N LEU A 176 16.43 -9.17 -12.59
CA LEU A 176 16.22 -7.96 -13.39
C LEU A 176 14.90 -7.26 -13.00
N ALA A 177 13.82 -8.00 -12.80
CA ALA A 177 12.55 -7.43 -12.36
C ALA A 177 12.66 -6.76 -10.98
N VAL A 178 13.42 -7.34 -10.05
CA VAL A 178 13.68 -6.76 -8.73
C VAL A 178 14.54 -5.49 -8.85
N ALA A 179 15.62 -5.51 -9.63
CA ALA A 179 16.46 -4.33 -9.86
C ALA A 179 15.67 -3.20 -10.54
N VAL A 180 14.91 -3.51 -11.59
CA VAL A 180 14.01 -2.57 -12.27
C VAL A 180 12.96 -2.04 -11.30
N TYR A 181 12.41 -2.87 -10.41
CA TYR A 181 11.46 -2.44 -9.39
C TYR A 181 12.09 -1.43 -8.41
N PHE A 182 13.30 -1.67 -7.91
CA PHE A 182 13.99 -0.74 -7.00
C PHE A 182 14.40 0.55 -7.69
N ILE A 183 14.92 0.49 -8.92
CA ILE A 183 15.21 1.67 -9.75
C ILE A 183 13.91 2.46 -9.99
N TYR A 184 12.82 1.78 -10.34
CA TYR A 184 11.51 2.41 -10.49
C TYR A 184 11.06 3.09 -9.20
N LYS A 185 11.15 2.42 -8.05
CA LYS A 185 10.81 2.99 -6.73
C LYS A 185 11.66 4.20 -6.38
N PHE A 186 12.97 4.15 -6.66
CA PHE A 186 13.90 5.25 -6.44
C PHE A 186 13.53 6.47 -7.32
N ILE A 187 13.29 6.25 -8.61
CA ILE A 187 12.86 7.30 -9.55
C ILE A 187 11.52 7.89 -9.09
N GLN A 188 10.54 7.06 -8.72
CA GLN A 188 9.25 7.53 -8.20
C GLN A 188 9.42 8.37 -6.93
N GLY A 189 10.30 7.96 -6.01
CA GLY A 189 10.63 8.73 -4.81
C GLY A 189 11.23 10.10 -5.13
N ARG A 190 12.18 10.16 -6.06
CA ARG A 190 12.80 11.42 -6.49
C ARG A 190 11.80 12.34 -7.22
N LEU A 191 10.96 11.79 -8.08
CA LEU A 191 9.89 12.54 -8.76
C LEU A 191 8.86 13.09 -7.76
N ALA A 192 8.52 12.32 -6.72
CA ALA A 192 7.65 12.78 -5.65
C ALA A 192 8.29 13.93 -4.84
N GLN A 193 9.57 13.82 -4.48
CA GLN A 193 10.28 14.89 -3.77
C GLN A 193 10.38 16.17 -4.62
N ASN A 194 10.81 16.05 -5.88
CA ASN A 194 10.88 17.18 -6.81
C ASN A 194 9.52 17.89 -6.97
N LYS A 195 8.41 17.17 -6.84
CA LYS A 195 7.06 17.76 -6.84
C LYS A 195 6.82 18.61 -5.59
N LEU A 196 7.13 18.08 -4.41
CA LEU A 196 7.00 18.84 -3.17
C LEU A 196 7.88 20.09 -3.20
N ASP A 197 9.11 19.95 -3.70
CA ASP A 197 10.07 21.05 -3.76
C ASP A 197 9.59 22.24 -4.60
N ARG A 198 8.80 22.00 -5.67
CA ARG A 198 8.17 23.09 -6.46
C ARG A 198 7.24 23.96 -5.63
N TRP A 199 6.65 23.39 -4.58
CA TRP A 199 5.65 24.05 -3.74
C TRP A 199 6.22 24.48 -2.38
N ASN A 200 7.54 24.40 -2.19
CA ASN A 200 8.19 24.94 -0.99
C ASN A 200 8.03 26.46 -0.89
N ASN A 201 8.02 27.17 -2.02
CA ASN A 201 7.93 28.63 -2.09
C ASN A 201 6.50 29.11 -2.32
N THR A 202 5.59 28.73 -1.42
CA THR A 202 4.20 29.24 -1.44
C THR A 202 4.14 30.66 -0.87
N PRO A 203 3.24 31.53 -1.39
CA PRO A 203 3.00 32.82 -0.76
C PRO A 203 2.57 32.64 0.70
N LYS A 204 3.05 33.54 1.57
CA LYS A 204 2.79 33.47 3.01
C LYS A 204 1.29 33.44 3.29
N ASP A 205 0.87 32.43 4.04
CA ASP A 205 -0.50 32.21 4.52
C ASP A 205 -1.56 32.10 3.41
N LEU A 206 -1.15 31.80 2.17
CA LEU A 206 -2.03 31.38 1.09
C LEU A 206 -2.02 29.86 0.98
N VAL A 207 -3.19 29.24 1.10
CA VAL A 207 -3.33 27.79 0.90
C VAL A 207 -3.33 27.48 -0.59
N ILE A 208 -2.38 26.68 -1.07
CA ILE A 208 -2.49 26.06 -2.39
C ILE A 208 -3.19 24.72 -2.21
N LEU A 209 -4.41 24.59 -2.75
CA LEU A 209 -5.17 23.35 -2.75
C LEU A 209 -4.95 22.61 -4.07
N HIS A 210 -4.30 21.46 -3.99
CA HIS A 210 -4.04 20.60 -5.12
C HIS A 210 -5.20 19.62 -5.33
N GLY A 211 -5.82 19.65 -6.50
CA GLY A 211 -6.98 18.84 -6.80
C GLY A 211 -7.29 18.76 -8.29
N PHE A 212 -8.43 18.17 -8.63
CA PHE A 212 -8.85 18.03 -10.03
C PHE A 212 -9.54 19.30 -10.53
N GLU A 213 -9.59 19.47 -11.85
CA GLU A 213 -10.43 20.51 -12.47
C GLU A 213 -11.91 20.24 -12.24
N ALA A 214 -12.73 21.26 -12.52
CA ALA A 214 -14.18 21.16 -12.45
C ALA A 214 -14.72 20.05 -13.37
N ALA A 215 -15.78 19.38 -12.93
CA ALA A 215 -16.61 18.57 -13.81
C ALA A 215 -17.66 19.46 -14.49
N LYS A 216 -18.40 18.93 -15.48
CA LYS A 216 -19.43 19.70 -16.18
C LYS A 216 -20.58 20.15 -15.27
N THR A 217 -20.82 19.43 -14.18
CA THR A 217 -21.97 19.62 -13.29
C THR A 217 -21.60 20.14 -11.90
N MET A 218 -20.30 20.19 -11.56
CA MET A 218 -19.86 20.57 -10.22
C MET A 218 -18.38 21.01 -10.16
N PRO A 219 -18.00 21.90 -9.21
CA PRO A 219 -16.65 22.44 -9.07
C PRO A 219 -15.56 21.40 -8.87
N ASN A 220 -15.90 20.24 -8.32
CA ASN A 220 -15.00 19.11 -8.26
C ASN A 220 -15.78 17.81 -8.13
N ALA A 221 -15.41 16.79 -8.91
CA ALA A 221 -16.03 15.47 -8.82
C ALA A 221 -15.28 14.50 -7.89
N SER A 222 -14.27 14.97 -7.16
CA SER A 222 -13.77 14.32 -5.94
C SER A 222 -14.46 14.94 -4.72
N PRO A 223 -15.20 14.17 -3.92
CA PRO A 223 -15.84 14.69 -2.72
C PRO A 223 -14.82 15.22 -1.73
N PHE A 224 -13.66 14.58 -1.61
CA PHE A 224 -12.61 15.02 -0.68
C PHE A 224 -12.00 16.37 -1.08
N VAL A 225 -11.83 16.65 -2.38
CA VAL A 225 -11.36 17.98 -2.84
C VAL A 225 -12.43 19.02 -2.59
N LEU A 226 -13.69 18.71 -2.95
CA LEU A 226 -14.82 19.61 -2.71
C LEU A 226 -15.02 19.92 -1.21
N LYS A 227 -14.78 18.94 -0.34
CA LYS A 227 -14.81 19.08 1.12
C LYS A 227 -13.82 20.14 1.60
N VAL A 228 -12.54 20.00 1.25
CA VAL A 228 -11.49 20.95 1.68
C VAL A 228 -11.77 22.33 1.10
N GLN A 229 -12.18 22.43 -0.17
CA GLN A 229 -12.51 23.70 -0.79
C GLN A 229 -13.71 24.37 -0.12
N THR A 230 -14.73 23.60 0.25
CA THR A 230 -15.89 24.11 0.99
C THR A 230 -15.47 24.59 2.38
N TYR A 231 -14.66 23.82 3.11
CA TYR A 231 -14.15 24.26 4.43
C TYR A 231 -13.35 25.56 4.34
N LEU A 232 -12.43 25.70 3.37
CA LEU A 232 -11.67 26.92 3.16
C LEU A 232 -12.58 28.14 2.94
N ARG A 233 -13.67 27.96 2.19
CA ARG A 233 -14.70 29.00 1.97
C ARG A 233 -15.48 29.31 3.24
N MET A 234 -15.92 28.28 3.98
CA MET A 234 -16.64 28.45 5.25
C MET A 234 -15.82 29.20 6.30
N ALA A 235 -14.53 28.89 6.38
CA ALA A 235 -13.60 29.50 7.32
C ALA A 235 -13.01 30.84 6.83
N ASN A 236 -13.36 31.28 5.61
CA ASN A 236 -12.81 32.45 4.94
C ASN A 236 -11.27 32.46 4.89
N ILE A 237 -10.68 31.30 4.53
CA ILE A 237 -9.23 31.12 4.41
C ILE A 237 -8.81 31.37 2.94
N PRO A 238 -7.87 32.30 2.69
CA PRO A 238 -7.35 32.56 1.36
C PRO A 238 -6.75 31.30 0.73
N HIS A 239 -7.21 30.96 -0.47
CA HIS A 239 -6.72 29.78 -1.18
C HIS A 239 -6.69 29.95 -2.69
N LYS A 240 -5.86 29.13 -3.34
CA LYS A 240 -5.79 28.99 -4.79
C LYS A 240 -5.79 27.51 -5.17
N MET A 241 -6.48 27.17 -6.24
CA MET A 241 -6.44 25.82 -6.81
C MET A 241 -5.16 25.61 -7.63
N ASP A 242 -4.55 24.45 -7.45
CA ASP A 242 -3.60 23.87 -8.39
C ASP A 242 -4.19 22.59 -8.99
N TYR A 243 -4.13 22.51 -10.33
CA TYR A 243 -4.61 21.38 -11.11
C TYR A 243 -3.47 20.57 -11.73
N ALA A 244 -2.25 21.12 -11.78
CA ALA A 244 -1.11 20.48 -12.43
C ALA A 244 -0.57 19.30 -11.59
N ASP A 245 -0.55 19.45 -10.26
CA ASP A 245 -0.03 18.44 -9.33
C ASP A 245 -1.13 17.86 -8.43
N ALA A 246 -2.31 17.58 -9.00
CA ALA A 246 -3.49 17.09 -8.27
C ALA A 246 -3.21 15.93 -7.30
N MET A 247 -2.33 15.01 -7.68
CA MET A 247 -2.01 13.80 -6.90
C MET A 247 -0.83 14.04 -5.95
N GLY A 248 -1.10 14.00 -4.65
CA GLY A 248 -0.14 14.29 -3.58
C GLY A 248 0.75 13.12 -3.15
N PRO A 249 1.51 13.29 -2.05
CA PRO A 249 2.50 12.31 -1.58
C PRO A 249 1.91 10.96 -1.17
N LYS A 250 0.62 10.93 -0.79
CA LYS A 250 -0.13 9.69 -0.50
C LYS A 250 -0.75 9.05 -1.75
N GLY A 251 -0.44 9.55 -2.94
CA GLY A 251 -1.04 9.09 -4.21
C GLY A 251 -2.54 9.36 -4.31
N LYS A 252 -3.03 10.40 -3.63
CA LYS A 252 -4.44 10.82 -3.60
C LYS A 252 -4.55 12.35 -3.58
N ALA A 253 -5.71 12.85 -4.00
CA ALA A 253 -6.16 14.23 -3.80
C ALA A 253 -7.29 14.25 -2.74
N PRO A 254 -7.47 15.35 -1.98
CA PRO A 254 -6.67 16.56 -2.01
C PRO A 254 -5.37 16.45 -1.21
N TRP A 255 -4.46 17.37 -1.50
CA TRP A 255 -3.37 17.76 -0.60
C TRP A 255 -3.20 19.29 -0.67
N ILE A 256 -2.55 19.88 0.32
CA ILE A 256 -2.27 21.32 0.35
C ILE A 256 -0.78 21.61 0.47
N SER A 257 -0.38 22.78 -0.02
CA SER A 257 0.91 23.40 0.26
C SER A 257 0.71 24.78 0.88
N ILE A 258 1.39 25.04 2.00
CA ILE A 258 1.33 26.33 2.69
C ILE A 258 2.56 26.51 3.59
N ASN A 259 3.24 27.65 3.49
CA ASN A 259 4.43 27.99 4.28
C ASN A 259 5.47 26.84 4.29
N SER A 260 5.76 26.29 3.11
CA SER A 260 6.66 25.14 2.89
C SER A 260 6.26 23.83 3.58
N GLN A 261 5.00 23.70 4.02
CA GLN A 261 4.45 22.45 4.56
C GLN A 261 3.48 21.83 3.57
N HIS A 262 3.52 20.50 3.48
CA HIS A 262 2.66 19.72 2.60
C HIS A 262 1.82 18.74 3.40
N ILE A 263 0.51 18.91 3.37
CA ILE A 263 -0.43 18.10 4.17
C ILE A 263 -1.36 17.38 3.20
N ALA A 264 -1.44 16.05 3.34
CA ALA A 264 -2.30 15.20 2.53
C ALA A 264 -3.28 14.43 3.43
N ASP A 265 -4.46 14.13 2.87
CA ASP A 265 -5.67 13.65 3.56
C ASP A 265 -6.60 14.80 3.98
N SER A 266 -7.87 14.75 3.55
CA SER A 266 -8.82 15.84 3.78
C SER A 266 -9.16 16.09 5.24
N GLU A 267 -9.14 15.08 6.12
CA GLU A 267 -9.38 15.28 7.55
C GLU A 267 -8.17 15.96 8.19
N LEU A 268 -6.97 15.45 7.92
CA LEU A 268 -5.73 16.02 8.45
C LEU A 268 -5.48 17.46 7.95
N ILE A 269 -5.87 17.75 6.71
CA ILE A 269 -5.82 19.10 6.14
C ILE A 269 -6.71 20.05 6.94
N ILE A 270 -7.96 19.66 7.21
CA ILE A 270 -8.89 20.52 7.96
C ILE A 270 -8.41 20.71 9.39
N ASP A 271 -7.94 19.65 10.06
CA ASP A 271 -7.36 19.73 11.40
C ASP A 271 -6.17 20.70 11.47
N PHE A 272 -5.29 20.64 10.47
CA PHE A 272 -4.15 21.54 10.34
C PHE A 272 -4.60 22.99 10.14
N LEU A 273 -5.52 23.23 9.20
CA LEU A 273 -6.00 24.58 8.87
C LEU A 273 -6.76 25.22 10.05
N ARG A 274 -7.59 24.44 10.76
CA ARG A 274 -8.29 24.87 11.96
C ARG A 274 -7.31 25.41 13.00
N LYS A 275 -6.25 24.66 13.28
CA LYS A 275 -5.21 25.04 14.26
C LYS A 275 -4.41 26.24 13.77
N LYS A 276 -3.99 26.23 12.50
CA LYS A 276 -3.14 27.28 11.92
C LYS A 276 -3.82 28.65 11.83
N PHE A 277 -5.12 28.68 11.53
CA PHE A 277 -5.89 29.93 11.34
C PHE A 277 -6.85 30.22 12.50
N GLU A 278 -6.83 29.42 13.56
CA GLU A 278 -7.68 29.55 14.76
C GLU A 278 -9.18 29.63 14.41
N LYS A 279 -9.63 28.80 13.45
CA LYS A 279 -11.01 28.81 12.93
C LYS A 279 -11.83 27.66 13.49
N ASN A 280 -12.45 27.84 14.66
CA ASN A 280 -13.37 26.86 15.22
C ASN A 280 -14.82 27.10 14.75
N LEU A 281 -15.29 26.32 13.76
CA LEU A 281 -16.67 26.39 13.28
C LEU A 281 -17.66 25.57 14.12
N ASN A 282 -17.17 24.76 15.07
CA ASN A 282 -17.99 23.89 15.90
C ASN A 282 -18.45 24.55 17.21
N GLY A 283 -17.88 25.70 17.59
CA GLY A 283 -17.93 26.24 18.95
C GLY A 283 -19.31 26.58 19.54
N LYS A 284 -20.39 26.47 18.77
CA LYS A 284 -21.77 26.69 19.23
C LYS A 284 -22.54 25.40 19.56
N TYR A 285 -21.98 24.25 19.19
CA TYR A 285 -22.63 22.94 19.33
C TYR A 285 -22.01 22.12 20.45
N THR A 286 -22.82 21.26 21.06
CA THR A 286 -22.39 20.33 22.10
C THR A 286 -21.50 19.23 21.52
N GLU A 287 -20.66 18.62 22.36
CA GLU A 287 -19.83 17.48 21.95
C GLU A 287 -20.66 16.32 21.38
N LYS A 288 -21.87 16.11 21.91
CA LYS A 288 -22.80 15.09 21.44
C LYS A 288 -23.29 15.37 20.01
N GLU A 289 -23.65 16.62 19.71
CA GLU A 289 -24.09 17.01 18.35
C GLU A 289 -22.96 16.87 17.33
N ILE A 290 -21.75 17.28 17.71
CA ILE A 290 -20.55 17.11 16.87
C ILE A 290 -20.23 15.63 16.67
N ALA A 291 -20.36 14.79 17.71
CA ALA A 291 -20.17 13.35 17.58
C ALA A 291 -21.17 12.71 16.61
N ILE A 292 -22.46 13.10 16.67
CA ILE A 292 -23.48 12.63 15.72
C ILE A 292 -23.15 13.07 14.29
N ALA A 293 -22.78 14.34 14.09
CA ALA A 293 -22.36 14.81 12.77
C ALA A 293 -21.12 14.05 12.25
N SER A 294 -20.20 13.67 13.15
CA SER A 294 -19.00 12.94 12.80
C SER A 294 -19.33 11.51 12.34
N THR A 295 -20.28 10.82 12.97
CA THR A 295 -20.71 9.49 12.52
C THR A 295 -21.38 9.56 11.14
N VAL A 296 -22.17 10.61 10.87
CA VAL A 296 -22.73 10.86 9.53
C VAL A 296 -21.64 11.08 8.49
N ASN A 297 -20.65 11.93 8.79
CA ASN A 297 -19.52 12.18 7.89
C ASN A 297 -18.73 10.88 7.60
N VAL A 298 -18.45 10.07 8.62
CA VAL A 298 -17.75 8.77 8.45
C VAL A 298 -18.58 7.80 7.61
N MET A 299 -19.88 7.65 7.90
CA MET A 299 -20.78 6.78 7.12
C MET A 299 -20.77 7.18 5.64
N LEU A 300 -20.84 8.48 5.35
CA LEU A 300 -20.82 8.96 3.97
C LEU A 300 -19.46 8.72 3.28
N ASN A 301 -18.35 8.89 4.00
CA ASN A 301 -17.00 8.74 3.46
C ASN A 301 -16.60 7.27 3.23
N GLU A 302 -16.99 6.38 4.15
CA GLU A 302 -16.49 4.99 4.19
C GLU A 302 -17.49 3.97 3.64
N HIS A 303 -18.78 4.30 3.55
CA HIS A 303 -19.82 3.40 3.07
C HIS A 303 -20.53 3.95 1.82
N PHE A 304 -21.24 5.08 1.94
CA PHE A 304 -22.03 5.65 0.84
C PHE A 304 -21.20 5.97 -0.41
N LEU A 305 -20.00 6.51 -0.22
CA LEU A 305 -19.07 6.86 -1.31
C LEU A 305 -18.84 5.70 -2.28
N TRP A 306 -18.79 4.45 -1.80
CA TRP A 306 -18.56 3.30 -2.66
C TRP A 306 -19.76 3.00 -3.55
N GLY A 307 -20.98 3.21 -3.07
CA GLY A 307 -22.19 3.13 -3.88
C GLY A 307 -22.18 4.16 -5.02
N VAL A 308 -21.76 5.40 -4.73
CA VAL A 308 -21.59 6.45 -5.74
C VAL A 308 -20.47 6.11 -6.73
N ALA A 309 -19.34 5.59 -6.25
CA ALA A 309 -18.20 5.25 -7.11
C ALA A 309 -18.54 4.11 -8.07
N LEU A 310 -19.24 3.07 -7.60
CA LEU A 310 -19.73 1.98 -8.44
C LEU A 310 -20.76 2.48 -9.45
N GLU A 311 -21.71 3.31 -9.03
CA GLU A 311 -22.70 3.90 -9.92
C GLU A 311 -22.07 4.74 -11.03
N ARG A 312 -21.03 5.51 -10.71
CA ARG A 312 -20.31 6.36 -11.66
C ARG A 312 -19.48 5.57 -12.67
N TRP A 313 -18.75 4.56 -12.21
CA TRP A 313 -17.68 3.93 -12.99
C TRP A 313 -17.97 2.51 -13.47
N VAL A 314 -18.97 1.84 -12.89
CA VAL A 314 -19.26 0.42 -13.13
C VAL A 314 -20.68 0.22 -13.64
N TYR A 315 -21.70 0.64 -12.88
CA TYR A 315 -23.10 0.33 -13.19
C TYR A 315 -23.74 1.31 -14.18
N GLY A 316 -23.58 2.63 -13.95
CA GLY A 316 -24.25 3.65 -14.74
C GLY A 316 -23.78 3.68 -16.21
N PRO A 317 -24.66 3.96 -17.18
CA PRO A 317 -24.31 3.93 -18.61
C PRO A 317 -23.31 5.03 -19.01
N SER A 318 -22.66 4.88 -20.16
CA SER A 318 -21.72 5.88 -20.72
C SER A 318 -22.37 7.24 -20.98
N SER A 319 -23.63 7.24 -21.41
CA SER A 319 -24.41 8.47 -21.62
C SER A 319 -24.57 9.30 -20.34
N ARG A 320 -24.70 8.63 -19.18
CA ARG A 320 -24.78 9.29 -17.88
C ARG A 320 -23.46 9.92 -17.48
N LEU A 321 -22.37 9.16 -17.61
CA LEU A 321 -21.04 9.67 -17.28
C LEU A 321 -20.65 10.88 -18.16
N ALA A 322 -21.05 10.87 -19.43
CA ALA A 322 -20.81 11.95 -20.39
C ALA A 322 -21.43 13.30 -19.98
N LYS A 323 -22.48 13.28 -19.15
CA LYS A 323 -23.07 14.49 -18.55
C LYS A 323 -22.14 15.16 -17.55
N VAL A 324 -21.18 14.42 -16.97
CA VAL A 324 -20.26 14.90 -15.93
C VAL A 324 -18.83 15.07 -16.45
N PHE A 325 -18.37 14.16 -17.32
CA PHE A 325 -16.99 14.13 -17.83
C PHE A 325 -16.89 13.81 -19.32
N ASP A 326 -15.85 14.33 -19.98
CA ASP A 326 -15.42 13.91 -21.32
C ASP A 326 -14.30 12.87 -21.21
N ILE A 327 -14.68 11.60 -21.05
CA ILE A 327 -13.72 10.50 -20.91
C ILE A 327 -13.92 9.48 -22.03
N PRO A 328 -12.86 9.18 -22.82
CA PRO A 328 -12.88 8.11 -23.80
C PRO A 328 -13.28 6.75 -23.18
N PHE A 329 -14.07 5.97 -23.92
CA PHE A 329 -14.58 4.68 -23.46
C PHE A 329 -13.49 3.71 -22.92
N PRO A 330 -12.31 3.57 -23.56
CA PRO A 330 -11.24 2.70 -23.02
C PRO A 330 -10.73 3.13 -21.64
N ILE A 331 -10.60 4.44 -21.41
CA ILE A 331 -10.16 5.01 -20.12
C ILE A 331 -11.23 4.73 -19.05
N ARG A 332 -12.51 4.94 -19.38
CA ARG A 332 -13.63 4.59 -18.49
C ARG A 332 -13.58 3.13 -18.06
N VAL A 333 -13.37 2.19 -18.98
CA VAL A 333 -13.29 0.75 -18.66
C VAL A 333 -12.12 0.45 -17.71
N MET A 334 -10.96 1.07 -17.93
CA MET A 334 -9.80 0.92 -17.05
C MET A 334 -10.07 1.44 -15.62
N ILE A 335 -10.69 2.62 -15.51
CA ILE A 335 -11.09 3.18 -14.22
C ILE A 335 -12.12 2.29 -13.54
N GLY A 336 -13.16 1.85 -14.26
CA GLY A 336 -14.20 0.96 -13.76
C GLY A 336 -13.66 -0.35 -13.20
N ARG A 337 -12.70 -1.00 -13.90
CA ARG A 337 -12.02 -2.20 -13.38
C ARG A 337 -11.28 -1.93 -12.07
N THR A 338 -10.58 -0.80 -11.99
CA THR A 338 -9.82 -0.41 -10.79
C THR A 338 -10.74 -0.10 -9.61
N VAL A 339 -11.83 0.65 -9.86
CA VAL A 339 -12.85 1.00 -8.86
C VAL A 339 -13.53 -0.27 -8.36
N ASN A 340 -13.97 -1.16 -9.25
CA ASN A 340 -14.61 -2.42 -8.87
C ASN A 340 -13.70 -3.29 -8.00
N LYS A 341 -12.41 -3.41 -8.37
CA LYS A 341 -11.43 -4.15 -7.55
C LYS A 341 -11.29 -3.56 -6.15
N ARG A 342 -11.22 -2.23 -6.03
CA ARG A 342 -11.10 -1.54 -4.74
C ARG A 342 -12.37 -1.67 -3.91
N ALA A 343 -13.54 -1.54 -4.54
CA ALA A 343 -14.84 -1.71 -3.89
C ALA A 343 -15.03 -3.13 -3.36
N LYS A 344 -14.54 -4.16 -4.08
CA LYS A 344 -14.49 -5.55 -3.56
C LYS A 344 -13.59 -5.68 -2.33
N GLY A 345 -12.44 -5.01 -2.34
CA GLY A 345 -11.54 -4.98 -1.18
C GLY A 345 -12.14 -4.26 0.03
N GLN A 346 -13.00 -3.27 -0.19
CA GLN A 346 -13.71 -2.58 0.90
C GLN A 346 -14.96 -3.33 1.37
N GLY A 347 -15.66 -4.04 0.48
CA GLY A 347 -16.84 -4.84 0.78
C GLY A 347 -18.04 -4.52 -0.12
N MET A 348 -18.29 -3.25 -0.44
CA MET A 348 -19.45 -2.82 -1.22
C MET A 348 -19.51 -3.49 -2.61
N GLY A 349 -18.35 -3.71 -3.24
CA GLY A 349 -18.25 -4.33 -4.57
C GLY A 349 -18.47 -5.84 -4.59
N LEU A 350 -18.69 -6.48 -3.44
CA LEU A 350 -19.07 -7.90 -3.34
C LEU A 350 -20.57 -8.12 -3.56
N HIS A 351 -21.37 -7.06 -3.41
CA HIS A 351 -22.82 -7.11 -3.58
C HIS A 351 -23.25 -7.01 -5.05
N THR A 352 -24.47 -7.46 -5.33
CA THR A 352 -25.14 -7.15 -6.60
C THR A 352 -25.41 -5.64 -6.72
N GLU A 353 -25.67 -5.16 -7.93
CA GLU A 353 -25.98 -3.74 -8.18
C GLU A 353 -27.19 -3.28 -7.34
N SER A 354 -28.28 -4.06 -7.29
CA SER A 354 -29.48 -3.71 -6.54
C SER A 354 -29.24 -3.67 -5.03
N GLU A 355 -28.44 -4.58 -4.49
CA GLU A 355 -28.05 -4.59 -3.07
C GLU A 355 -27.16 -3.39 -2.73
N ALA A 356 -26.15 -3.09 -3.54
CA ALA A 356 -25.27 -1.94 -3.33
C ALA A 356 -26.05 -0.61 -3.39
N VAL A 357 -26.96 -0.47 -4.37
CA VAL A 357 -27.86 0.68 -4.48
C VAL A 357 -28.79 0.76 -3.27
N HIS A 358 -29.33 -0.35 -2.80
CA HIS A 358 -30.19 -0.39 -1.61
C HIS A 358 -29.42 0.09 -0.36
N LEU A 359 -28.22 -0.44 -0.12
CA LEU A 359 -27.38 -0.07 1.01
C LEU A 359 -27.01 1.42 1.01
N ALA A 360 -26.51 1.94 -0.12
CA ALA A 360 -26.18 3.36 -0.23
C ALA A 360 -27.42 4.27 -0.15
N SER A 361 -28.56 3.84 -0.69
CA SER A 361 -29.83 4.58 -0.53
C SER A 361 -30.31 4.61 0.92
N LYS A 362 -30.03 3.55 1.69
CA LYS A 362 -30.33 3.46 3.12
C LYS A 362 -29.53 4.50 3.92
N ASP A 363 -28.25 4.67 3.58
CA ASP A 363 -27.42 5.72 4.20
C ASP A 363 -28.04 7.11 4.00
N LEU A 364 -28.46 7.45 2.78
CA LEU A 364 -29.12 8.73 2.50
C LEU A 364 -30.39 8.91 3.35
N ARG A 365 -31.19 7.87 3.56
CA ARG A 365 -32.38 7.92 4.42
C ARG A 365 -32.01 8.17 5.88
N TYR A 366 -30.93 7.57 6.37
CA TYR A 366 -30.41 7.85 7.71
C TYR A 366 -29.93 9.29 7.84
N VAL A 367 -29.19 9.82 6.85
CA VAL A 367 -28.79 11.24 6.86
C VAL A 367 -30.01 12.16 6.83
N SER A 368 -31.01 11.86 5.99
CA SER A 368 -32.26 12.63 5.93
C SER A 368 -33.00 12.62 7.28
N THR A 369 -33.03 11.47 7.97
CA THR A 369 -33.64 11.34 9.30
C THR A 369 -32.88 12.15 10.34
N ILE A 370 -31.54 12.09 10.34
CA ILE A 370 -30.69 12.81 11.29
C ILE A 370 -30.78 14.33 11.05
N LEU A 371 -30.79 14.75 9.79
CA LEU A 371 -31.00 16.16 9.44
C LEU A 371 -32.37 16.65 9.91
N GLY A 372 -33.42 15.84 9.73
CA GLY A 372 -34.78 16.18 10.13
C GLY A 372 -35.22 17.54 9.55
N SER A 373 -35.61 18.46 10.44
CA SER A 373 -35.97 19.84 10.13
C SER A 373 -34.81 20.85 10.26
N ASN A 374 -33.62 20.40 10.65
CA ASN A 374 -32.48 21.30 10.82
C ASN A 374 -32.00 21.83 9.45
N LYS A 375 -31.48 23.06 9.45
CA LYS A 375 -30.91 23.66 8.23
C LYS A 375 -29.59 23.01 7.85
N PHE A 376 -28.79 22.63 8.84
CA PHE A 376 -27.49 21.96 8.75
C PHE A 376 -27.43 20.79 9.73
N ILE A 377 -26.41 19.92 9.65
CA ILE A 377 -26.44 18.62 10.33
C ILE A 377 -26.63 18.73 11.85
N CYS A 378 -26.03 19.74 12.48
CA CYS A 378 -26.15 19.97 13.92
C CYS A 378 -27.28 20.93 14.32
N GLY A 379 -27.82 21.74 13.39
CA GLY A 379 -28.78 22.79 13.74
C GLY A 379 -28.94 23.89 12.68
N ASP A 380 -29.07 25.14 13.11
CA ASP A 380 -29.39 26.27 12.22
C ASP A 380 -28.18 26.86 11.48
N GLU A 381 -26.96 26.58 11.94
CA GLU A 381 -25.73 27.08 11.33
C GLU A 381 -24.75 25.94 11.01
N PRO A 382 -23.94 26.03 9.95
CA PRO A 382 -23.06 24.93 9.59
C PRO A 382 -21.88 24.83 10.57
N CYS A 383 -21.53 23.60 10.92
CA CYS A 383 -20.28 23.23 11.58
C CYS A 383 -19.25 22.74 10.54
N GLU A 384 -18.02 22.43 10.95
CA GLU A 384 -16.98 22.02 9.98
C GLU A 384 -17.31 20.70 9.24
N LEU A 385 -18.09 19.82 9.88
CA LEU A 385 -18.49 18.53 9.32
C LEU A 385 -19.49 18.68 8.17
N ASP A 386 -20.26 19.78 8.14
CA ASP A 386 -21.16 20.08 7.02
C ASP A 386 -20.41 20.22 5.69
N ALA A 387 -19.13 20.62 5.70
CA ALA A 387 -18.29 20.63 4.50
C ALA A 387 -18.12 19.21 3.91
N GLY A 388 -17.89 18.21 4.77
CA GLY A 388 -17.75 16.81 4.38
C GLY A 388 -19.07 16.21 3.92
N ILE A 389 -20.13 16.41 4.69
CA ILE A 389 -21.48 15.91 4.39
C ILE A 389 -21.98 16.51 3.07
N PHE A 390 -21.86 17.83 2.91
CA PHE A 390 -22.19 18.50 1.65
C PHE A 390 -21.44 17.91 0.47
N SER A 391 -20.13 17.70 0.60
CA SER A 391 -19.32 17.20 -0.51
C SER A 391 -19.76 15.81 -1.00
N GLN A 392 -20.20 14.94 -0.10
CA GLN A 392 -20.68 13.60 -0.43
C GLN A 392 -22.09 13.63 -1.00
N LEU A 393 -23.01 14.41 -0.42
CA LEU A 393 -24.36 14.59 -0.96
C LEU A 393 -24.34 15.30 -2.32
N ALA A 394 -23.37 16.20 -2.55
CA ALA A 394 -23.14 16.81 -3.85
C ALA A 394 -22.75 15.78 -4.92
N MET A 395 -22.03 14.70 -4.56
CA MET A 395 -21.77 13.61 -5.50
C MET A 395 -23.06 12.92 -5.93
N ALA A 396 -23.98 12.68 -4.99
CA ALA A 396 -25.27 12.05 -5.26
C ALA A 396 -26.16 12.93 -6.15
N LEU A 397 -26.19 14.24 -5.88
CA LEU A 397 -27.09 15.19 -6.55
C LEU A 397 -26.56 15.68 -7.91
N TRP A 398 -25.24 15.90 -8.04
CA TRP A 398 -24.65 16.47 -9.26
C TRP A 398 -23.58 15.60 -9.91
N GLY A 399 -22.99 14.66 -9.16
CA GLY A 399 -21.89 13.82 -9.64
C GLY A 399 -22.29 12.50 -10.29
N VAL A 400 -23.55 12.11 -10.20
CA VAL A 400 -24.13 10.90 -10.85
C VAL A 400 -25.57 11.18 -11.32
N PRO A 401 -25.76 11.99 -12.38
CA PRO A 401 -27.09 12.38 -12.85
C PRO A 401 -27.95 11.17 -13.28
N ASP A 402 -29.27 11.25 -13.20
CA ASP A 402 -30.25 10.19 -13.44
C ASP A 402 -30.04 8.88 -12.65
N SER A 403 -29.16 8.87 -11.64
CA SER A 403 -28.93 7.72 -10.78
C SER A 403 -30.10 7.50 -9.82
N PRO A 404 -30.23 6.31 -9.21
CA PRO A 404 -31.15 6.09 -8.10
C PRO A 404 -30.96 7.10 -6.97
N TYR A 405 -29.73 7.54 -6.70
CA TYR A 405 -29.41 8.48 -5.63
C TYR A 405 -29.91 9.89 -5.93
N GLU A 406 -29.70 10.39 -7.15
CA GLU A 406 -30.22 11.70 -7.55
C GLU A 406 -31.75 11.72 -7.54
N LYS A 407 -32.38 10.67 -8.10
CA LYS A 407 -33.84 10.52 -8.10
C LYS A 407 -34.40 10.48 -6.68
N LEU A 408 -33.72 9.78 -5.77
CA LEU A 408 -34.11 9.69 -4.37
C LEU A 408 -34.05 11.06 -3.67
N MET A 409 -33.01 11.86 -3.91
CA MET A 409 -32.88 13.23 -3.37
C MET A 409 -33.85 14.23 -4.03
N ASN A 410 -34.16 14.06 -5.31
CA ASN A 410 -35.14 14.91 -6.01
C ASN A 410 -36.60 14.57 -5.65
N GLY A 411 -36.85 13.33 -5.22
CA GLY A 411 -38.18 12.81 -4.89
C GLY A 411 -38.46 12.80 -3.38
N GLU A 412 -37.98 11.76 -2.71
CA GLU A 412 -38.33 11.48 -1.32
C GLU A 412 -37.52 12.31 -0.32
N LEU A 413 -36.21 12.47 -0.54
CA LEU A 413 -35.28 13.08 0.42
C LEU A 413 -35.06 14.56 0.10
N LYS A 414 -36.15 15.32 -0.04
CA LYS A 414 -36.10 16.75 -0.41
C LYS A 414 -35.30 17.61 0.56
N ASN A 415 -35.34 17.28 1.86
CA ASN A 415 -34.57 18.00 2.87
C ASN A 415 -33.06 17.93 2.62
N LEU A 416 -32.54 16.81 2.09
CA LEU A 416 -31.13 16.69 1.70
C LEU A 416 -30.79 17.50 0.45
N LYS A 417 -31.70 17.55 -0.53
CA LYS A 417 -31.54 18.41 -1.70
C LYS A 417 -31.49 19.88 -1.28
N GLU A 418 -32.43 20.32 -0.44
CA GLU A 418 -32.48 21.68 0.08
C GLU A 418 -31.24 22.01 0.92
N TYR A 419 -30.74 21.07 1.72
CA TYR A 419 -29.46 21.20 2.42
C TYR A 419 -28.30 21.47 1.46
N CYS A 420 -28.21 20.70 0.36
CA CYS A 420 -27.17 20.92 -0.65
C CYS A 420 -27.30 22.28 -1.34
N LEU A 421 -28.53 22.72 -1.63
CA LEU A 421 -28.78 24.03 -2.24
C LEU A 421 -28.38 25.16 -1.29
N ARG A 422 -28.69 25.06 0.02
CA ARG A 422 -28.26 26.05 1.03
C ARG A 422 -26.74 26.15 1.13
N MET A 423 -26.04 25.02 1.13
CA MET A 423 -24.57 24.99 1.15
C MET A 423 -23.96 25.58 -0.13
N LYS A 424 -24.54 25.28 -1.30
CA LYS A 424 -24.14 25.87 -2.59
C LYS A 424 -24.36 27.39 -2.56
N GLU A 425 -25.54 27.85 -2.18
CA GLU A 425 -25.88 29.29 -2.14
C GLU A 425 -24.96 30.08 -1.20
N ARG A 426 -24.72 29.55 0.01
CA ARG A 426 -23.95 30.25 1.04
C ARG A 426 -22.45 30.31 0.77
N TYR A 427 -21.86 29.26 0.19
CA TYR A 427 -20.40 29.13 0.07
C TYR A 427 -19.87 29.07 -1.35
N TRP A 428 -20.75 28.95 -2.35
CA TRP A 428 -20.38 28.77 -3.75
C TRP A 428 -21.14 29.72 -4.68
N SER A 429 -21.10 31.01 -4.38
CA SER A 429 -21.70 32.06 -5.23
C SER A 429 -21.12 32.11 -6.65
N ASP A 430 -19.91 31.58 -6.84
CA ASP A 430 -19.20 31.45 -8.11
C ASP A 430 -19.34 30.05 -8.76
N TRP A 431 -20.23 29.18 -8.25
CA TRP A 431 -20.40 27.81 -8.75
C TRP A 431 -20.54 27.75 -10.27
N ASP A 432 -21.49 28.50 -10.83
CA ASP A 432 -21.78 28.45 -12.26
C ASP A 432 -20.65 29.08 -13.10
N GLN A 433 -19.93 30.05 -12.54
CA GLN A 433 -18.74 30.63 -13.17
C GLN A 433 -17.58 29.62 -13.24
N ILE A 434 -17.43 28.77 -12.23
CA ILE A 434 -16.44 27.68 -12.24
C ILE A 434 -16.78 26.68 -13.34
N LEU A 435 -18.05 26.34 -13.51
CA LEU A 435 -18.48 25.37 -14.53
C LEU A 435 -18.34 25.93 -15.96
N ALA A 436 -18.55 27.23 -16.15
CA ALA A 436 -18.47 27.89 -17.45
C ALA A 436 -17.04 28.04 -18.00
N LYS A 437 -16.01 27.85 -17.17
CA LYS A 437 -14.58 27.96 -17.57
C LYS A 437 -14.05 26.70 -18.27
N LYS A 438 -14.90 25.73 -18.60
CA LYS A 438 -14.52 24.42 -19.11
C LYS A 438 -14.94 24.20 -20.56
#